data_AF-A0A6G3DB02-F1
#
_entry.id   AF-A0A6G3DB02-F1
#
_cell.length_a   1.000
_cell.length_b   1.000
_cell.length_c   1.000
_cell.angle_alpha   90.00
_cell.angle_beta   90.00
_cell.angle_gamma   90.00
#
_symmetry.space_group_name_H-M   'P 1'
#
loop_
_entity.id
_entity.type
_entity.pdbx_description
1 polymer ?
#
loop_
_entity_poly.entity_id
_entity_poly.type
_entity_poly.pdbx_seq_one_letter_code
_entity_poly.pdbx_strand_id
1 'polypeptide(L)'
;EGLAPLNSVEGFVRQIAGWREYVWQVYWYFGEEYRRSNALRHTAPLPDWWSVLDADAVRANCLRTVLAQVRDTGWTHHIPRLMVLGSHALQRGWDPAAVTDWFHRCFVDGYDWVMLPNVVGMSQYADGGRMTTKPYTSGGAYVNRMSDLCGPCVYRPGDRTGEHACPYTAGYWAFLDRHRELLAGNQRVARPVRQLDRLADLPEVREQERARGDTPP
;
A
#
# COMPACT_ATOMS: atom_id res chain seq x y z
N GLU A 1 -24.96 -27.96 15.80
CA GLU A 1 -23.73 -28.37 15.07
C GLU A 1 -23.52 -27.37 13.94
N GLY A 2 -22.40 -26.64 13.95
CA GLY A 2 -22.07 -25.63 12.93
C GLY A 2 -20.87 -26.11 12.11
N LEU A 3 -20.96 -26.04 10.79
CA LEU A 3 -19.94 -26.53 9.86
C LEU A 3 -18.68 -25.64 9.82
N ALA A 4 -18.71 -24.46 10.44
CA ALA A 4 -17.59 -23.53 10.50
C ALA A 4 -17.58 -22.73 11.82
N PRO A 5 -16.39 -22.33 12.33
CA PRO A 5 -16.27 -21.44 13.47
C PRO A 5 -16.93 -20.08 13.23
N LEU A 6 -17.55 -19.52 14.27
CA LEU A 6 -18.28 -18.25 14.17
C LEU A 6 -17.40 -17.10 13.67
N ASN A 7 -16.15 -17.01 14.12
CA ASN A 7 -15.23 -15.96 13.69
C ASN A 7 -14.91 -16.01 12.19
N SER A 8 -14.95 -17.21 11.58
CA SER A 8 -14.76 -17.37 10.13
C SER A 8 -16.00 -16.92 9.37
N VAL A 9 -17.19 -17.34 9.81
CA VAL A 9 -18.46 -16.97 9.17
C VAL A 9 -18.73 -15.47 9.30
N GLU A 10 -18.60 -14.92 10.50
CA GLU A 10 -18.74 -13.47 10.76
C GLU A 10 -17.74 -12.68 9.92
N GLY A 11 -16.47 -13.10 9.89
CA GLY A 11 -15.43 -12.42 9.13
C GLY A 11 -15.75 -12.36 7.65
N PHE A 12 -16.22 -13.46 7.07
CA PHE A 12 -16.67 -13.53 5.67
C PHE A 12 -17.87 -12.62 5.40
N VAL A 13 -18.94 -12.76 6.21
CA VAL A 13 -20.17 -11.96 6.07
C VAL A 13 -19.86 -10.47 6.19
N ARG A 14 -18.98 -10.07 7.11
CA ARG A 14 -18.56 -8.67 7.29
C ARG A 14 -17.83 -8.10 6.09
N GLN A 15 -17.14 -8.91 5.28
CA GLN A 15 -16.54 -8.39 4.04
C GLN A 15 -17.61 -8.04 3.00
N ILE A 16 -18.71 -8.80 2.96
CA ILE A 16 -19.79 -8.60 1.99
C ILE A 16 -20.81 -7.59 2.52
N ALA A 17 -21.54 -7.93 3.58
CA ALA A 17 -22.58 -7.08 4.14
C ALA A 17 -22.04 -5.83 4.86
N GLY A 18 -20.75 -5.83 5.21
CA GLY A 18 -20.07 -4.67 5.77
C GLY A 18 -19.30 -3.90 4.70
N TRP A 19 -18.08 -4.34 4.38
CA TRP A 19 -17.16 -3.57 3.54
C TRP A 19 -17.67 -3.32 2.12
N ARG A 20 -18.18 -4.33 1.42
CA ARG A 20 -18.67 -4.16 0.04
C ARG A 20 -19.85 -3.18 -0.02
N GLU A 21 -20.82 -3.31 0.88
CA GLU A 21 -21.96 -2.38 0.97
C GLU A 21 -21.52 -0.98 1.40
N TYR A 22 -20.60 -0.87 2.37
CA TYR A 22 -20.05 0.42 2.79
C TYR A 22 -19.33 1.14 1.65
N VAL A 23 -18.48 0.43 0.89
CA VAL A 23 -17.78 0.97 -0.28
C VAL A 23 -18.75 1.45 -1.34
N TRP A 24 -19.81 0.68 -1.62
CA TRP A 24 -20.87 1.09 -2.53
C TRP A 24 -21.50 2.43 -2.11
N GLN A 25 -21.85 2.58 -0.83
CA GLN A 25 -22.43 3.82 -0.33
C GLN A 25 -21.44 4.99 -0.33
N VAL A 26 -20.18 4.74 0.03
CA VAL A 26 -19.10 5.75 0.02
C VAL A 26 -18.89 6.33 -1.38
N TYR A 27 -18.89 5.47 -2.41
CA TYR A 27 -18.74 5.90 -3.80
C TYR A 27 -19.79 6.95 -4.18
N TRP A 28 -21.07 6.67 -3.94
CA TRP A 28 -22.15 7.60 -4.25
C TRP A 28 -22.20 8.80 -3.32
N TYR A 29 -21.89 8.61 -2.04
CA TYR A 29 -21.93 9.68 -1.04
C TYR A 29 -20.88 10.76 -1.28
N PHE A 30 -19.65 10.38 -1.65
CA PHE A 30 -18.60 11.35 -1.94
C PHE A 30 -18.63 11.90 -3.38
N GLY A 31 -19.31 11.21 -4.29
CA GLY A 31 -19.55 11.66 -5.66
C GLY A 31 -18.28 11.72 -6.52
N GLU A 32 -18.43 12.29 -7.72
CA GLU A 32 -17.39 12.26 -8.76
C GLU A 32 -16.07 12.93 -8.35
N GLU A 33 -16.14 14.02 -7.58
CA GLU A 33 -14.96 14.75 -7.12
C GLU A 33 -14.06 13.92 -6.20
N TYR A 34 -14.56 12.83 -5.62
CA TYR A 34 -13.77 11.96 -4.76
C TYR A 34 -12.53 11.40 -5.47
N ARG A 35 -12.61 11.18 -6.79
CA ARG A 35 -11.47 10.72 -7.61
C ARG A 35 -10.31 11.69 -7.70
N ARG A 36 -10.53 12.96 -7.38
CA ARG A 36 -9.50 14.01 -7.36
C ARG A 36 -8.88 14.21 -5.99
N SER A 37 -9.28 13.42 -4.99
CA SER A 37 -8.73 13.51 -3.63
C SER A 37 -7.24 13.20 -3.64
N ASN A 38 -6.43 14.12 -3.09
CA ASN A 38 -4.99 13.95 -2.99
C ASN A 38 -4.42 14.73 -1.80
N ALA A 39 -4.88 14.40 -0.59
CA ALA A 39 -4.49 15.07 0.66
C ALA A 39 -2.97 15.03 0.92
N LEU A 40 -2.29 13.98 0.44
CA LEU A 40 -0.85 13.81 0.58
C LEU A 40 -0.03 14.47 -0.55
N ARG A 41 -0.69 15.06 -1.57
CA ARG A 41 -0.06 15.72 -2.73
C ARG A 41 0.94 14.82 -3.46
N HIS A 42 0.58 13.56 -3.64
CA HIS A 42 1.37 12.59 -4.40
C HIS A 42 1.16 12.81 -5.89
N THR A 43 2.25 13.01 -6.64
CA THR A 43 2.21 13.36 -8.07
C THR A 43 3.18 12.57 -8.93
N ALA A 44 3.92 11.62 -8.34
CA ALA A 44 4.87 10.82 -9.11
C ALA A 44 4.09 9.88 -10.06
N PRO A 45 4.58 9.67 -11.30
CA PRO A 45 3.94 8.73 -12.22
C PRO A 45 4.15 7.28 -11.77
N LEU A 46 3.31 6.37 -12.28
CA LEU A 46 3.60 4.94 -12.15
C LEU A 46 4.76 4.60 -13.07
N PRO A 47 5.83 3.92 -12.59
CA PRO A 47 6.90 3.46 -13.45
C PRO A 47 6.42 2.46 -14.50
N ASP A 48 7.13 2.37 -15.62
CA ASP A 48 6.75 1.47 -16.72
C ASP A 48 6.67 0.01 -16.29
N TRP A 49 7.67 -0.49 -15.54
CA TRP A 49 7.71 -1.87 -15.05
C TRP A 49 6.49 -2.22 -14.20
N TRP A 50 5.94 -1.25 -13.44
CA TRP A 50 4.70 -1.44 -12.69
C TRP A 50 3.49 -1.43 -13.62
N SER A 51 3.43 -0.43 -14.50
CA SER A 51 2.30 -0.18 -15.39
C SER A 51 2.02 -1.35 -16.33
N VAL A 52 3.05 -2.07 -16.76
CA VAL A 52 2.94 -3.25 -17.63
C VAL A 52 3.04 -4.59 -16.88
N LEU A 53 3.01 -4.58 -15.54
CA LEU A 53 3.10 -5.78 -14.70
C LEU A 53 4.39 -6.60 -14.94
N ASP A 54 5.52 -5.94 -15.20
CA ASP A 54 6.82 -6.59 -15.36
C ASP A 54 7.38 -7.06 -14.00
N ALA A 55 6.87 -8.21 -13.57
CA ALA A 55 7.30 -8.85 -12.33
C ALA A 55 8.76 -9.31 -12.37
N ASP A 56 9.31 -9.60 -13.55
CA ASP A 56 10.65 -10.18 -13.68
C ASP A 56 11.76 -9.12 -13.58
N ALA A 57 11.43 -7.85 -13.79
CA ALA A 57 12.29 -6.72 -13.46
C ALA A 57 12.47 -6.49 -11.94
N VAL A 58 11.57 -7.03 -11.10
CA VAL A 58 11.51 -6.77 -9.65
C VAL A 58 12.24 -7.85 -8.86
N ARG A 59 13.14 -7.46 -7.95
CA ARG A 59 13.90 -8.39 -7.09
C ARG A 59 13.31 -8.53 -5.71
N ALA A 60 12.51 -7.56 -5.24
CA ALA A 60 11.76 -7.67 -4.00
C ALA A 60 10.70 -8.77 -4.12
N ASN A 61 10.98 -9.93 -3.53
CA ASN A 61 10.22 -11.16 -3.77
C ASN A 61 8.71 -11.03 -3.49
N CYS A 62 8.32 -10.27 -2.46
CA CYS A 62 6.91 -10.01 -2.19
C CYS A 62 6.21 -9.24 -3.31
N LEU A 63 6.84 -8.18 -3.82
CA LEU A 63 6.29 -7.36 -4.89
C LEU A 63 6.30 -8.13 -6.21
N ARG A 64 7.42 -8.80 -6.55
CA ARG A 64 7.53 -9.70 -7.70
C ARG A 64 6.42 -10.74 -7.71
N THR A 65 6.22 -11.44 -6.61
CA THR A 65 5.20 -12.51 -6.50
C THR A 65 3.81 -11.96 -6.76
N VAL A 66 3.47 -10.81 -6.17
CA VAL A 66 2.12 -10.25 -6.28
C VAL A 66 1.88 -9.63 -7.66
N LEU A 67 2.88 -8.98 -8.27
CA LEU A 67 2.78 -8.52 -9.65
C LEU A 67 2.62 -9.68 -10.62
N ALA A 68 3.37 -10.77 -10.45
CA ALA A 68 3.22 -11.96 -11.28
C ALA A 68 1.81 -12.57 -11.16
N GLN A 69 1.25 -12.66 -9.94
CA GLN A 69 -0.13 -13.11 -9.74
C GLN A 69 -1.14 -12.25 -10.50
N VAL A 70 -1.01 -10.92 -10.42
CA VAL A 70 -1.91 -10.01 -11.14
C VAL A 70 -1.70 -10.11 -12.66
N ARG A 71 -0.45 -10.19 -13.14
CA ARG A 71 -0.11 -10.40 -14.55
C ARG A 71 -0.76 -11.66 -15.11
N ASP A 72 -0.61 -12.77 -14.39
CA ASP A 72 -0.92 -14.10 -14.91
C ASP A 72 -2.40 -14.48 -14.72
N THR A 73 -3.08 -13.85 -13.74
CA THR A 73 -4.46 -14.22 -13.38
C THR A 73 -5.44 -13.06 -13.31
N GLY A 74 -4.96 -11.82 -13.37
CA GLY A 74 -5.78 -10.62 -13.11
C GLY A 74 -6.33 -10.55 -11.68
N TRP A 75 -5.73 -11.28 -10.73
CA TRP A 75 -6.27 -11.38 -9.38
C TRP A 75 -5.20 -11.65 -8.30
N THR A 76 -5.45 -11.09 -7.13
CA THR A 76 -4.86 -11.51 -5.86
C THR A 76 -5.87 -11.20 -4.74
N HIS A 77 -5.75 -11.86 -3.60
CA HIS A 77 -6.65 -11.63 -2.46
C HIS A 77 -6.45 -10.23 -1.85
N HIS A 78 -7.25 -9.87 -0.84
CA HIS A 78 -7.28 -8.48 -0.35
C HIS A 78 -5.94 -7.97 0.22
N ILE A 79 -5.24 -8.77 1.03
CA ILE A 79 -4.09 -8.24 1.78
C ILE A 79 -2.88 -7.87 0.90
N PRO A 80 -2.55 -8.56 -0.20
CA PRO A 80 -1.50 -8.10 -1.12
C PRO A 80 -1.88 -6.83 -1.88
N ARG A 81 -3.17 -6.63 -2.21
CA ARG A 81 -3.63 -5.36 -2.79
C ARG A 81 -3.34 -4.20 -1.85
N LEU A 82 -3.64 -4.34 -0.56
CA LEU A 82 -3.47 -3.29 0.43
C LEU A 82 -2.02 -3.13 0.90
N MET A 83 -1.40 -4.21 1.37
CA MET A 83 -0.15 -4.17 2.13
C MET A 83 1.11 -4.44 1.30
N VAL A 84 0.97 -4.90 0.06
CA VAL A 84 2.10 -5.06 -0.87
C VAL A 84 1.99 -4.00 -1.97
N LEU A 85 0.96 -4.05 -2.80
CA LEU A 85 0.83 -3.13 -3.93
C LEU A 85 0.52 -1.70 -3.46
N GLY A 86 -0.57 -1.55 -2.71
CA GLY A 86 -1.06 -0.28 -2.19
C GLY A 86 -0.04 0.42 -1.28
N SER A 87 0.52 -0.33 -0.33
CA SER A 87 1.58 0.17 0.57
C SER A 87 2.81 0.64 -0.20
N HIS A 88 3.21 -0.04 -1.29
CA HIS A 88 4.35 0.38 -2.09
C HIS A 88 4.06 1.69 -2.82
N ALA A 89 2.92 1.76 -3.53
CA ALA A 89 2.49 2.97 -4.24
C ALA A 89 2.40 4.19 -3.31
N LEU A 90 1.82 3.99 -2.12
CA LEU A 90 1.70 5.03 -1.09
C LEU A 90 3.07 5.52 -0.58
N GLN A 91 4.03 4.60 -0.40
CA GLN A 91 5.39 4.93 0.04
C GLN A 91 6.16 5.68 -1.05
N ARG A 92 6.00 5.30 -2.32
CA ARG A 92 6.66 5.95 -3.46
C ARG A 92 6.06 7.31 -3.81
N GLY A 93 4.85 7.60 -3.34
CA GLY A 93 4.22 8.90 -3.57
C GLY A 93 3.61 9.03 -4.96
N TRP A 94 3.10 7.91 -5.50
CA TRP A 94 2.48 7.88 -6.82
C TRP A 94 1.10 8.52 -6.82
N ASP A 95 0.75 9.15 -7.93
CA ASP A 95 -0.55 9.80 -8.11
C ASP A 95 -1.71 8.81 -7.82
N PRO A 96 -2.54 9.06 -6.80
CA PRO A 96 -3.66 8.20 -6.45
C PRO A 96 -4.64 7.96 -7.60
N ALA A 97 -4.81 8.91 -8.52
CA ALA A 97 -5.67 8.74 -9.69
C ALA A 97 -5.10 7.69 -10.65
N ALA A 98 -3.78 7.74 -10.88
CA ALA A 98 -3.09 6.77 -11.74
C ALA A 98 -3.01 5.38 -11.08
N VAL A 99 -2.83 5.32 -9.75
CA VAL A 99 -2.89 4.05 -9.00
C VAL A 99 -4.30 3.46 -9.08
N THR A 100 -5.35 4.28 -8.94
CA THR A 100 -6.74 3.83 -9.04
C THR A 100 -7.06 3.27 -10.42
N ASP A 101 -6.66 3.99 -11.47
CA ASP A 101 -6.82 3.55 -12.86
C ASP A 101 -6.09 2.22 -13.13
N TRP A 102 -4.87 2.05 -12.60
CA TRP A 102 -4.14 0.80 -12.74
C TRP A 102 -4.86 -0.37 -12.04
N PHE A 103 -5.38 -0.19 -10.83
CA PHE A 103 -6.16 -1.23 -10.14
C PHE A 103 -7.44 -1.57 -10.90
N HIS A 104 -8.11 -0.58 -11.48
CA HIS A 104 -9.28 -0.77 -12.32
C HIS A 104 -8.96 -1.63 -13.56
N ARG A 105 -7.83 -1.37 -14.24
CA ARG A 105 -7.44 -2.09 -15.46
C ARG A 105 -6.87 -3.48 -15.22
N CYS A 106 -6.17 -3.70 -14.11
CA CYS A 106 -5.38 -4.93 -13.90
C CYS A 106 -6.14 -6.04 -13.17
N PHE A 107 -7.28 -5.73 -12.54
CA PHE A 107 -8.04 -6.71 -11.77
C PHE A 107 -9.34 -7.12 -12.47
N VAL A 108 -9.63 -8.42 -12.50
CA VAL A 108 -10.87 -8.95 -13.10
C VAL A 108 -12.13 -8.48 -12.38
N ASP A 109 -12.01 -8.05 -11.12
CA ASP A 109 -13.08 -7.46 -10.30
C ASP A 109 -12.97 -5.92 -10.21
N GLY A 110 -12.18 -5.31 -11.10
CA GLY A 110 -11.90 -3.88 -11.19
C GLY A 110 -13.05 -3.06 -11.74
N TYR A 111 -14.10 -2.85 -10.96
CA TYR A 111 -15.15 -1.86 -11.27
C TYR A 111 -14.92 -0.55 -10.53
N ASP A 112 -15.26 0.58 -11.16
CA ASP A 112 -14.99 1.91 -10.61
C ASP A 112 -15.57 2.11 -9.20
N TRP A 113 -16.83 1.71 -8.98
CA TRP A 113 -17.50 1.89 -7.68
C TRP A 113 -16.80 1.19 -6.51
N VAL A 114 -16.10 0.08 -6.79
CA VAL A 114 -15.40 -0.70 -5.75
C VAL A 114 -13.93 -0.31 -5.67
N MET A 115 -13.28 -0.03 -6.80
CA MET A 115 -11.86 0.32 -6.83
C MET A 115 -11.61 1.73 -6.32
N LEU A 116 -12.42 2.70 -6.73
CA LEU A 116 -12.20 4.10 -6.36
C LEU A 116 -12.14 4.29 -4.84
N PRO A 117 -13.10 3.82 -4.01
CA PRO A 117 -13.01 4.00 -2.56
C PRO A 117 -11.90 3.19 -1.91
N ASN A 118 -11.69 1.94 -2.34
CA ASN A 118 -10.64 1.11 -1.77
C ASN A 118 -9.25 1.68 -2.05
N VAL A 119 -9.01 2.22 -3.25
CA VAL A 119 -7.70 2.77 -3.60
C VAL A 119 -7.52 4.15 -2.97
N VAL A 120 -8.41 5.11 -3.26
CA VAL A 120 -8.28 6.50 -2.79
C VAL A 120 -8.33 6.60 -1.26
N GLY A 121 -9.33 5.96 -0.63
CA GLY A 121 -9.57 6.10 0.80
C GLY A 121 -8.77 5.11 1.64
N MET A 122 -8.92 3.81 1.38
CA MET A 122 -8.29 2.77 2.21
C MET A 122 -6.80 2.63 1.93
N SER A 123 -6.40 2.52 0.67
CA SER A 123 -5.02 2.21 0.32
C SER A 123 -4.10 3.43 0.32
N GLN A 124 -4.52 4.52 -0.32
CA GLN A 124 -3.67 5.67 -0.59
C GLN A 124 -3.86 6.81 0.42
N TYR A 125 -4.84 6.72 1.32
CA TYR A 125 -5.16 7.78 2.29
C TYR A 125 -5.30 9.16 1.63
N ALA A 126 -5.66 9.18 0.35
CA ALA A 126 -5.68 10.37 -0.49
C ALA A 126 -6.90 11.25 -0.16
N ASP A 127 -7.89 10.70 0.53
CA ASP A 127 -9.03 11.42 1.09
C ASP A 127 -8.76 12.10 2.45
N GLY A 128 -7.53 12.01 2.97
CA GLY A 128 -7.16 12.62 4.26
C GLY A 128 -7.77 11.93 5.48
N GLY A 129 -8.35 10.75 5.31
CA GLY A 129 -8.92 9.95 6.38
C GLY A 129 -10.44 10.04 6.51
N ARG A 130 -11.13 10.38 5.42
CA ARG A 130 -12.61 10.37 5.37
C ARG A 130 -13.17 8.95 5.44
N MET A 131 -12.51 7.98 4.82
CA MET A 131 -12.87 6.56 4.86
C MET A 131 -12.14 5.78 5.96
N THR A 132 -10.85 6.06 6.18
CA THR A 132 -10.01 5.31 7.12
C THR A 132 -9.29 6.22 8.10
N THR A 133 -9.03 5.73 9.31
CA THR A 133 -8.47 6.58 10.39
C THR A 133 -6.94 6.66 10.38
N LYS A 134 -6.26 5.92 9.50
CA LYS A 134 -4.80 5.94 9.33
C LYS A 134 -4.41 5.44 7.95
N PRO A 135 -3.27 5.89 7.40
CA PRO A 135 -2.70 5.28 6.20
C PRO A 135 -2.31 3.82 6.45
N TYR A 136 -2.73 2.92 5.57
CA TYR A 136 -2.32 1.52 5.59
C TYR A 136 -1.02 1.33 4.81
N THR A 137 0.08 1.48 5.53
CA THR A 137 1.42 1.18 5.03
C THR A 137 2.26 0.54 6.13
N SER A 138 3.31 -0.20 5.77
CA SER A 138 4.16 -0.88 6.74
C SER A 138 5.59 -1.11 6.23
N GLY A 139 6.52 -1.27 7.17
CA GLY A 139 7.86 -1.77 6.88
C GLY A 139 7.90 -3.27 6.57
N GLY A 140 9.05 -3.76 6.11
CA GLY A 140 9.29 -5.17 5.78
C GLY A 140 9.04 -6.13 6.95
N ALA A 141 9.15 -5.68 8.19
CA ALA A 141 8.81 -6.48 9.37
C ALA A 141 7.34 -6.97 9.39
N TYR A 142 6.40 -6.23 8.79
CA TYR A 142 5.03 -6.69 8.63
C TYR A 142 4.94 -7.83 7.62
N VAL A 143 5.52 -7.63 6.42
CA VAL A 143 5.53 -8.63 5.34
C VAL A 143 6.19 -9.92 5.82
N ASN A 144 7.31 -9.83 6.53
CA ASN A 144 8.03 -10.98 7.09
C ASN A 144 7.22 -11.77 8.13
N ARG A 145 6.34 -11.09 8.88
CA ARG A 145 5.50 -11.76 9.88
C ARG A 145 4.25 -12.41 9.26
N MET A 146 3.73 -11.81 8.19
CA MET A 146 2.45 -12.19 7.58
C MET A 146 2.61 -13.08 6.34
N SER A 147 3.85 -13.37 5.93
CA SER A 147 4.17 -14.20 4.77
C SER A 147 5.52 -14.90 4.96
N ASP A 148 5.80 -15.86 4.09
CA ASP A 148 7.07 -16.57 3.94
C ASP A 148 7.98 -15.96 2.85
N LEU A 149 7.56 -14.85 2.23
CA LEU A 149 8.22 -14.26 1.06
C LEU A 149 9.58 -13.62 1.35
N CYS A 150 9.87 -13.29 2.61
CA CYS A 150 11.12 -12.65 3.01
C CYS A 150 12.30 -13.62 3.14
N GLY A 151 12.06 -14.91 3.40
CA GLY A 151 13.11 -15.92 3.55
C GLY A 151 14.03 -16.03 2.32
N PRO A 152 13.48 -16.22 1.11
CA PRO A 152 14.26 -16.30 -0.13
C PRO A 152 14.57 -14.93 -0.76
N CYS A 153 14.17 -13.82 -0.12
CA CYS A 153 14.34 -12.48 -0.71
C CYS A 153 15.80 -12.01 -0.61
N VAL A 154 16.27 -11.29 -1.64
CA VAL A 154 17.59 -10.64 -1.65
C VAL A 154 17.70 -9.50 -0.64
N TYR A 155 16.56 -8.95 -0.22
CA TYR A 155 16.46 -7.88 0.77
C TYR A 155 16.14 -8.42 2.15
N ARG A 156 16.66 -7.74 3.18
CA ARG A 156 16.42 -8.10 4.58
C ARG A 156 15.35 -7.18 5.18
N PRO A 157 14.27 -7.72 5.76
CA PRO A 157 13.15 -6.91 6.27
C PRO A 157 13.53 -5.99 7.43
N GLY A 158 14.65 -6.24 8.12
CA GLY A 158 15.17 -5.38 9.19
C GLY A 158 16.01 -4.20 8.69
N ASP A 159 16.56 -4.29 7.48
CA ASP A 159 17.56 -3.36 6.98
C ASP A 159 16.87 -2.14 6.36
N ARG A 160 17.26 -0.96 6.84
CA ARG A 160 16.77 0.34 6.34
C ARG A 160 17.68 0.95 5.29
N THR A 161 18.97 0.66 5.36
CA THR A 161 20.01 1.20 4.48
C THR A 161 20.97 0.10 4.02
N GLY A 162 21.79 0.41 3.02
CA GLY A 162 22.73 -0.53 2.40
C GLY A 162 22.12 -1.35 1.27
N GLU A 163 22.93 -2.21 0.65
CA GLU A 163 22.57 -2.99 -0.55
C GLU A 163 21.37 -3.93 -0.34
N HIS A 164 21.22 -4.46 0.88
CA HIS A 164 20.15 -5.38 1.23
C HIS A 164 18.94 -4.69 1.88
N ALA A 165 18.89 -3.35 1.91
CA ALA A 165 17.79 -2.60 2.49
C ALA A 165 16.44 -2.97 1.86
N CYS A 166 15.50 -3.39 2.69
CA CYS A 166 14.16 -3.72 2.21
C CYS A 166 13.43 -2.45 1.75
N PRO A 167 12.91 -2.43 0.50
CA PRO A 167 12.22 -1.26 -0.04
C PRO A 167 10.99 -0.86 0.78
N TYR A 168 10.32 -1.82 1.43
CA TYR A 168 9.20 -1.53 2.32
C TYR A 168 9.65 -0.92 3.64
N THR A 169 10.77 -1.39 4.20
CA THR A 169 11.31 -0.86 5.45
C THR A 169 11.84 0.55 5.26
N ALA A 170 12.70 0.77 4.25
CA ALA A 170 13.20 2.09 3.90
C ALA A 170 12.06 3.04 3.49
N GLY A 171 11.18 2.59 2.59
CA GLY A 171 10.04 3.35 2.09
C GLY A 171 9.05 3.76 3.19
N TYR A 172 8.82 2.90 4.19
CA TYR A 172 7.97 3.25 5.35
C TYR A 172 8.51 4.45 6.13
N TRP A 173 9.81 4.45 6.44
CA TRP A 173 10.43 5.55 7.19
C TRP A 173 10.53 6.82 6.35
N ALA A 174 10.88 6.70 5.06
CA ALA A 174 10.88 7.82 4.14
C ALA A 174 9.47 8.44 3.97
N PHE A 175 8.42 7.63 3.92
CA PHE A 175 7.02 8.08 3.89
C PHE A 175 6.64 8.86 5.15
N LEU A 176 6.91 8.30 6.34
CA LEU A 176 6.59 8.95 7.61
C LEU A 176 7.31 10.27 7.76
N ASP A 177 8.57 10.31 7.32
CA ASP A 177 9.39 11.50 7.39
C ASP A 177 8.88 12.60 6.44
N ARG A 178 8.60 12.24 5.18
CA ARG A 178 8.06 13.16 4.16
C ARG A 178 6.71 13.77 4.59
N HIS A 179 5.89 13.01 5.30
CA HIS A 179 4.55 13.42 5.74
C HIS A 179 4.45 13.70 7.24
N ARG A 180 5.59 13.97 7.88
CA ARG A 180 5.70 14.11 9.35
C ARG A 180 4.70 15.11 9.92
N GLU A 181 4.60 16.28 9.32
CA GLU A 181 3.73 17.37 9.81
C GLU A 181 2.25 16.96 9.79
N LEU A 182 1.80 16.37 8.69
CA LEU A 182 0.42 15.91 8.51
C LEU A 182 0.10 14.73 9.44
N LEU A 183 1.04 13.80 9.60
CA LEU A 183 0.82 12.57 10.38
C LEU A 183 1.02 12.74 11.88
N ALA A 184 1.76 13.77 12.34
CA ALA A 184 2.00 14.01 13.77
C ALA A 184 0.70 14.21 14.57
N GLY A 185 -0.33 14.80 13.95
CA GLY A 185 -1.65 14.98 14.57
C GLY A 185 -2.49 13.72 14.67
N ASN A 186 -2.15 12.66 13.93
CA ASN A 186 -2.92 11.42 13.93
C ASN A 186 -2.45 10.46 15.04
N GLN A 187 -3.30 10.28 16.05
CA GLN A 187 -3.00 9.45 17.23
C GLN A 187 -2.63 8.00 16.92
N ARG A 188 -3.12 7.45 15.80
CA ARG A 188 -2.82 6.06 15.39
C ARG A 188 -1.41 5.89 14.84
N VAL A 189 -0.78 6.97 14.36
CA VAL A 189 0.57 6.95 13.75
C VAL A 189 1.57 7.88 14.43
N ALA A 190 1.13 8.66 15.43
CA ALA A 190 1.99 9.59 16.16
C ALA A 190 3.19 8.90 16.85
N ARG A 191 3.05 7.63 17.30
CA ARG A 191 4.17 6.90 17.90
C ARG A 191 5.28 6.61 16.89
N PRO A 192 5.02 5.98 15.72
CA PRO A 192 6.02 5.87 14.65
C PRO A 192 6.61 7.22 14.21
N VAL A 193 5.80 8.27 14.11
CA VAL A 193 6.29 9.61 13.75
C VAL A 193 7.31 10.14 14.77
N ARG A 194 7.08 9.93 16.07
CA ARG A 194 8.07 10.27 17.13
C ARG A 194 9.30 9.36 17.13
N GLN A 195 9.22 8.17 16.54
CA GLN A 195 10.37 7.27 16.45
C GLN A 195 11.40 7.75 15.41
N LEU A 196 10.98 8.57 14.43
CA LEU A 196 11.90 9.21 13.47
C LEU A 196 13.03 9.96 14.18
N ASP A 197 12.72 10.65 15.28
CA ASP A 197 13.71 11.42 16.07
C ASP A 197 14.81 10.55 16.71
N ARG A 198 14.62 9.23 16.72
CA ARG A 198 15.56 8.25 17.28
C ARG A 198 16.34 7.47 16.21
N LEU A 199 16.06 7.71 14.93
CA LEU A 199 16.73 7.03 13.83
C LEU A 199 17.97 7.82 13.42
N ALA A 200 19.14 7.35 13.88
CA ALA A 200 20.43 7.94 13.50
C ALA A 200 20.73 7.81 11.99
N ASP A 201 20.16 6.79 11.34
CA ASP A 201 20.31 6.49 9.92
C ASP A 201 19.27 7.18 9.02
N LEU A 202 18.38 8.03 9.58
CA LEU A 202 17.33 8.70 8.80
C LEU A 202 17.86 9.53 7.62
N PRO A 203 18.98 10.29 7.72
CA PRO A 203 19.55 10.98 6.56
C PRO A 203 19.96 10.03 5.43
N GLU A 204 20.52 8.86 5.78
CA GLU A 204 20.93 7.84 4.81
C GLU A 204 19.71 7.17 4.15
N VAL A 205 18.67 6.84 4.93
CA VAL A 205 17.39 6.33 4.40
C VAL A 205 16.80 7.29 3.37
N ARG A 206 16.79 8.58 3.67
CA ARG A 206 16.27 9.62 2.76
C ARG A 206 17.05 9.66 1.46
N GLU A 207 18.38 9.60 1.53
CA GLU A 207 19.23 9.65 0.35
C GLU A 207 19.08 8.39 -0.50
N GLN A 208 19.10 7.22 0.12
CA GLN A 208 18.93 5.95 -0.57
C GLN A 208 17.55 5.84 -1.25
N GLU A 209 16.47 6.28 -0.60
CA GLU A 209 15.13 6.24 -1.19
C GLU A 209 14.91 7.26 -2.30
N ARG A 210 15.63 8.39 -2.27
CA ARG A 210 15.74 9.31 -3.41
C ARG A 210 16.49 8.67 -4.57
N ALA A 211 17.66 8.09 -4.29
CA ALA A 211 18.48 7.43 -5.30
C ALA A 211 17.80 6.21 -5.94
N ARG A 212 17.00 5.45 -5.18
CA ARG A 212 16.18 4.35 -5.70
C ARG A 212 15.22 4.83 -6.79
N GLY A 213 14.66 6.05 -6.65
CA GLY A 213 13.80 6.65 -7.68
C GLY A 213 12.70 5.70 -8.15
N ASP A 214 12.56 5.57 -9.47
CA ASP A 214 11.56 4.69 -10.09
C ASP A 214 12.14 3.33 -10.51
N THR A 215 13.36 3.00 -10.08
CA THR A 215 13.97 1.70 -10.39
C THR A 215 13.21 0.57 -9.71
N PRO A 216 13.00 -0.57 -10.40
CA PRO A 216 12.33 -1.71 -9.81
C PRO A 216 13.20 -2.24 -8.65
N PRO A 217 12.62 -2.36 -7.44
CA PRO A 217 13.37 -2.84 -6.29
C PRO A 217 13.62 -4.34 -6.41
#